data_AF-Q8T3W3-F1
#
_entry.id   AF-Q8T3W3-F1
#
_cell.length_a   1.000
_cell.length_b   1.000
_cell.length_c   1.000
_cell.angle_alpha   90.00
_cell.angle_beta   90.00
_cell.angle_gamma   90.00
#
_symmetry.space_group_name_H-M   'P 1'
#
loop_
_entity.id
_entity.type
_entity.pdbx_description
1 polymer ?
#
loop_
_entity_poly.entity_id
_entity_poly.type
_entity_poly.pdbx_seq_one_letter_code
_entity_poly.pdbx_strand_id
1 'polypeptide(L)'
;MPPCTLRQRGMAYIPRRDKNREKDVLAPKPVHPRSLRFHGFFGMSYVHQHVMVDERWTPNSLTEQFKGMTDLLTRRLVFKNHESKANRQRYFRENKRLKLQCRDGRAKLQNILINDNTHKIRNFLINHKPLQRLYQKMPIHLVVDNINQRTFVMRKERDRLEFRLDQLKQHYKEQLLRRALLQNRIKYQNEFILDEELKSRVFLKKIENSNVRLKAIKTINNTYKKMIQVLVHDEIFYEPILRSLSSDMDDQSNFIKHILFLGMPAIAKFKELNDEFRNMEEKSRKNLQHKLQMLSALKKPAGTSIANFNKPKEAAPTTNLKRYVRETQSMMILKLELKAVEKTIKEVKFVTLCSQAKEIYPRMKSQVDNNDKLHRMIVNDMLAHEMLETKMKCASVLKGVLINNLSEEEINRLERIKDLKKTLQNDIQFEQDTLQHLKNRADAYVLLRVSIWNLLEILRHIDRQPKLLRAQYPNSYLKLPLLKFEMLNMRAAAPEIFEENIDNIMHMVKRKIYKLMKAYAVELKPATIKRNVEEYHADFLASLDMYEPVDNEEQAPTAPEDDILQENKTMANVPNRKQIKAQSAKLVEELAKRDEM
;
A
#
# COMPACT_ATOMS: atom_id res chain seq x y z
N MET A 1 65.13 -32.27 13.56
CA MET A 1 64.09 -31.35 14.05
C MET A 1 62.74 -31.74 13.48
N PRO A 2 61.82 -32.22 14.32
CA PRO A 2 60.39 -32.03 14.09
C PRO A 2 59.70 -31.49 15.37
N PRO A 3 58.58 -30.76 15.24
CA PRO A 3 58.14 -29.81 16.24
C PRO A 3 57.48 -30.49 17.44
N CYS A 4 58.07 -30.26 18.61
CA CYS A 4 57.50 -30.57 19.92
C CYS A 4 56.11 -29.93 20.07
N THR A 5 55.15 -30.78 20.37
CA THR A 5 53.79 -30.46 20.79
C THR A 5 53.81 -29.75 22.15
N LEU A 6 54.00 -28.43 22.14
CA LEU A 6 53.64 -27.58 23.27
C LEU A 6 52.11 -27.47 23.31
N ARG A 7 51.49 -28.33 24.15
CA ARG A 7 50.15 -28.11 24.70
C ARG A 7 50.14 -26.74 25.40
N GLN A 8 49.81 -25.69 24.68
CA GLN A 8 49.38 -24.45 25.31
C GLN A 8 48.01 -24.72 25.95
N ARG A 9 48.05 -25.02 27.25
CA ARG A 9 46.97 -24.72 28.19
C ARG A 9 46.79 -23.20 28.19
N GLY A 10 46.08 -22.69 27.18
CA GLY A 10 45.51 -21.36 27.23
C GLY A 10 44.41 -21.38 28.27
N MET A 11 44.74 -20.92 29.47
CA MET A 11 43.79 -20.50 30.49
C MET A 11 42.96 -19.34 29.91
N ALA A 12 41.97 -19.66 29.06
CA ALA A 12 40.86 -18.76 28.86
C ALA A 12 39.99 -18.90 30.11
N TYR A 13 40.30 -18.06 31.09
CA TYR A 13 39.38 -17.62 32.12
C TYR A 13 38.01 -17.44 31.44
N ILE A 14 37.11 -18.41 31.64
CA ILE A 14 35.71 -18.27 31.22
C ILE A 14 35.14 -17.33 32.28
N PRO A 15 34.88 -16.05 31.96
CA PRO A 15 34.26 -15.17 32.93
C PRO A 15 32.96 -15.85 33.33
N ARG A 16 32.70 -15.88 34.64
CA ARG A 16 31.42 -16.33 35.20
C ARG A 16 30.33 -15.82 34.28
N ARG A 17 29.67 -16.74 33.56
CA ARG A 17 28.64 -16.41 32.59
C ARG A 17 27.76 -15.35 33.21
N ASP A 18 27.87 -14.13 32.71
CA ASP A 18 26.91 -13.09 32.98
C ASP A 18 25.55 -13.73 32.71
N LYS A 19 24.72 -13.82 33.76
CA LYS A 19 23.36 -14.34 33.65
C LYS A 19 22.49 -13.45 32.73
N ASN A 20 23.07 -12.38 32.17
CA ASN A 20 22.51 -11.51 31.16
C ASN A 20 22.86 -11.95 29.71
N ARG A 21 22.98 -13.26 29.44
CA ARG A 21 22.98 -13.75 28.05
C ARG A 21 21.67 -13.31 27.37
N GLU A 22 21.81 -12.32 26.50
CA GLU A 22 20.88 -11.99 25.43
C GLU A 22 19.43 -11.80 25.93
N LYS A 23 19.23 -10.87 26.87
CA LYS A 23 17.96 -10.15 26.88
C LYS A 23 17.95 -9.32 25.60
N ASP A 24 17.22 -9.81 24.60
CA ASP A 24 16.95 -9.06 23.40
C ASP A 24 16.43 -7.68 23.81
N VAL A 25 17.20 -6.62 23.54
CA VAL A 25 16.91 -5.26 24.01
C VAL A 25 15.58 -4.76 23.40
N LEU A 26 15.17 -5.36 22.29
CA LEU A 26 13.89 -5.11 21.60
C LEU A 26 12.73 -5.92 22.18
N ALA A 27 12.96 -6.92 23.03
CA ALA A 27 11.88 -7.72 23.59
C ALA A 27 11.10 -6.91 24.64
N PRO A 28 9.77 -6.78 24.50
CA PRO A 28 8.94 -6.16 25.53
C PRO A 28 9.14 -6.88 26.86
N LYS A 29 9.28 -6.12 27.96
CA LYS A 29 9.40 -6.68 29.32
C LYS A 29 8.19 -7.59 29.58
N PRO A 30 8.37 -8.74 30.26
CA PRO A 30 7.23 -9.52 30.72
C PRO A 30 6.40 -8.64 31.66
N VAL A 31 5.17 -8.37 31.26
CA VAL A 31 4.23 -7.60 32.06
C VAL A 31 3.67 -8.54 33.12
N HIS A 32 3.45 -8.03 34.33
CA HIS A 32 2.71 -8.72 35.39
C HIS A 32 1.52 -7.84 35.75
N PRO A 33 0.32 -8.40 35.94
CA PRO A 33 -0.84 -7.61 36.33
C PRO A 33 -0.59 -6.93 37.67
N ARG A 34 -1.08 -5.68 37.78
CA ARG A 34 -1.06 -4.93 39.05
C ARG A 34 -1.94 -5.63 40.09
N SER A 35 -1.59 -5.41 41.36
CA SER A 35 -2.40 -5.89 42.47
C SER A 35 -3.78 -5.21 42.46
N LEU A 36 -4.85 -6.00 42.60
CA LEU A 36 -6.26 -5.56 42.62
C LEU A 36 -6.54 -4.38 43.56
N ARG A 37 -5.75 -4.23 44.62
CA ARG A 37 -5.90 -3.14 45.61
C ARG A 37 -5.65 -1.73 45.04
N PHE A 38 -4.90 -1.61 43.94
CA PHE A 38 -4.57 -0.32 43.33
C PHE A 38 -5.43 0.02 42.11
N HIS A 39 -6.44 -0.79 41.79
CA HIS A 39 -7.30 -0.58 40.63
C HIS A 39 -8.49 0.32 41.00
N GLY A 40 -8.69 1.42 40.27
CA GLY A 40 -9.75 2.40 40.53
C GLY A 40 -11.16 1.80 40.49
N PHE A 41 -11.38 0.77 39.67
CA PHE A 41 -12.66 0.07 39.55
C PHE A 41 -12.86 -1.10 40.54
N PHE A 42 -11.80 -1.62 41.18
CA PHE A 42 -11.90 -2.76 42.13
C PHE A 42 -11.51 -2.39 43.57
N GLY A 43 -11.00 -1.16 43.78
CA GLY A 43 -10.75 -0.62 45.12
C GLY A 43 -12.07 -0.41 45.86
N MET A 44 -12.20 -0.97 47.06
CA MET A 44 -13.47 -0.95 47.81
C MET A 44 -14.05 0.43 48.08
N SER A 45 -13.23 1.49 48.15
CA SER A 45 -13.70 2.85 48.39
C SER A 45 -14.50 3.45 47.21
N TYR A 46 -14.21 3.05 45.97
CA TYR A 46 -14.79 3.68 44.77
C TYR A 46 -16.02 2.94 44.23
N VAL A 47 -16.10 1.62 44.43
CA VAL A 47 -17.18 0.77 43.88
C VAL A 47 -18.52 1.01 44.58
N HIS A 48 -18.51 1.26 45.89
CA HIS A 48 -19.74 1.43 46.67
C HIS A 48 -20.50 2.74 46.36
N GLN A 49 -19.80 3.80 45.94
CA GLN A 49 -20.45 5.11 45.74
C GLN A 49 -21.25 5.24 44.44
N HIS A 50 -20.93 4.47 43.39
CA HIS A 50 -21.54 4.66 42.06
C HIS A 50 -22.26 3.44 41.48
N VAL A 51 -22.35 2.31 42.20
CA VAL A 51 -23.10 1.11 41.75
C VAL A 51 -22.70 0.70 40.31
N MET A 52 -21.44 0.93 39.93
CA MET A 52 -20.90 0.54 38.62
C MET A 52 -20.41 -0.91 38.69
N VAL A 53 -21.35 -1.85 38.73
CA VAL A 53 -21.05 -3.28 38.69
C VAL A 53 -21.31 -3.79 37.28
N ASP A 54 -20.25 -4.20 36.58
CA ASP A 54 -20.38 -4.98 35.35
C ASP A 54 -20.10 -6.46 35.65
N GLU A 55 -21.13 -7.31 35.52
CA GLU A 55 -21.00 -8.75 35.73
C GLU A 55 -20.01 -9.41 34.77
N ARG A 56 -19.76 -8.81 33.60
CA ARG A 56 -18.83 -9.35 32.60
C ARG A 56 -17.38 -9.03 32.94
N TRP A 57 -17.14 -7.98 33.73
CA TRP A 57 -15.80 -7.48 34.00
C TRP A 57 -15.46 -7.59 35.49
N THR A 58 -15.18 -8.84 35.89
CA THR A 58 -14.89 -9.20 37.29
C THR A 58 -13.40 -9.41 37.52
N PRO A 59 -12.91 -9.28 38.76
CA PRO A 59 -11.56 -9.71 39.15
C PRO A 59 -11.19 -11.12 38.63
N ASN A 60 -12.16 -12.04 38.65
CA ASN A 60 -11.97 -13.41 38.18
C ASN A 60 -11.72 -13.46 36.67
N SER A 61 -12.45 -12.67 35.87
CA SER A 61 -12.24 -12.62 34.41
C SER A 61 -10.83 -12.12 34.03
N LEU A 62 -10.31 -11.10 34.74
CA LEU A 62 -8.94 -10.62 34.54
C LEU A 62 -7.93 -11.72 34.89
N THR A 63 -8.14 -12.39 36.03
CA THR A 63 -7.26 -13.48 36.49
C THR A 63 -7.25 -14.67 35.52
N GLU A 64 -8.41 -15.02 34.95
CA GLU A 64 -8.56 -16.10 33.98
C GLU A 64 -7.84 -15.80 32.65
N GLN A 65 -7.96 -14.57 32.14
CA GLN A 65 -7.21 -14.13 30.95
C GLN A 65 -5.70 -14.26 31.14
N PHE A 66 -5.18 -13.82 32.30
CA PHE A 66 -3.75 -13.96 32.62
C PHE A 66 -3.32 -15.42 32.80
N LYS A 67 -4.19 -16.28 33.34
CA LYS A 67 -3.92 -17.72 33.48
C LYS A 67 -3.75 -18.39 32.11
N GLY A 68 -4.69 -18.17 31.18
CA GLY A 68 -4.59 -18.71 29.82
C GLY A 68 -3.30 -18.30 29.09
N MET A 69 -2.85 -17.06 29.32
CA MET A 69 -1.58 -16.56 28.79
C MET A 69 -0.35 -17.19 29.46
N THR A 70 -0.39 -17.41 30.78
CA THR A 70 0.69 -18.08 31.51
C THR A 70 0.89 -19.52 31.02
N ASP A 71 -0.19 -20.22 30.71
CA ASP A 71 -0.16 -21.57 30.13
C ASP A 71 0.46 -21.60 28.72
N LEU A 72 0.28 -20.55 27.92
CA LEU A 72 0.93 -20.42 26.61
C LEU A 72 2.46 -20.25 26.76
N LEU A 73 2.90 -19.45 27.74
CA LEU A 73 4.32 -19.23 28.01
C LEU A 73 5.02 -20.52 28.49
N THR A 74 4.38 -21.29 29.36
CA THR A 74 4.93 -22.58 29.83
C THR A 74 5.04 -23.59 28.69
N ARG A 75 4.00 -23.72 27.84
CA ARG A 75 4.04 -24.58 26.64
C ARG A 75 5.18 -24.17 25.69
N ARG A 76 5.35 -22.88 25.42
CA ARG A 76 6.43 -22.37 24.57
C ARG A 76 7.81 -22.78 25.09
N LEU A 77 8.01 -22.74 26.42
CA LEU A 77 9.28 -23.11 27.05
C LEU A 77 9.60 -24.60 26.82
N VAL A 78 8.59 -25.48 26.93
CA VAL A 78 8.71 -26.90 26.59
C VAL A 78 9.10 -27.10 25.13
N PHE A 79 8.40 -26.45 24.19
CA PHE A 79 8.72 -26.54 22.76
C PHE A 79 10.13 -26.05 22.44
N LYS A 80 10.56 -24.93 23.02
CA LYS A 80 11.92 -24.38 22.82
C LYS A 80 13.00 -25.35 23.30
N ASN A 81 12.75 -26.08 24.39
CA ASN A 81 13.67 -27.11 24.90
C ASN A 81 13.77 -28.30 23.94
N HIS A 82 12.65 -28.77 23.41
CA HIS A 82 12.61 -29.85 22.41
C HIS A 82 13.33 -29.45 21.12
N GLU A 83 13.07 -28.24 20.64
CA GLU A 83 13.74 -27.67 19.48
C GLU A 83 15.26 -27.59 19.69
N SER A 84 15.72 -27.06 20.82
CA SER A 84 17.16 -26.94 21.10
C SER A 84 17.85 -28.32 21.10
N LYS A 85 17.17 -29.34 21.64
CA LYS A 85 17.66 -30.72 21.63
C LYS A 85 17.74 -31.28 20.21
N ALA A 86 16.71 -31.06 19.39
CA ALA A 86 16.66 -31.51 17.99
C ALA A 86 17.73 -30.80 17.12
N ASN A 87 17.86 -29.48 17.23
CA ASN A 87 18.85 -28.69 16.51
C ASN A 87 20.28 -29.14 16.83
N ARG A 88 20.58 -29.38 18.12
CA ARG A 88 21.90 -29.91 18.54
C ARG A 88 22.23 -31.24 17.86
N GLN A 89 21.26 -32.15 17.73
CA GLN A 89 21.46 -33.42 17.04
C GLN A 89 21.63 -33.25 15.52
N ARG A 90 20.85 -32.34 14.90
CA ARG A 90 20.98 -31.99 13.47
C ARG A 90 22.36 -31.43 13.15
N TYR A 91 22.84 -30.44 13.90
CA TYR A 91 24.16 -29.85 13.70
C TYR A 91 25.30 -30.87 13.85
N PHE A 92 25.17 -31.81 14.78
CA PHE A 92 26.14 -32.89 14.93
C PHE A 92 26.21 -33.81 13.70
N ARG A 93 25.06 -34.17 13.12
CA ARG A 93 24.98 -34.99 11.89
C ARG A 93 25.52 -34.23 10.68
N GLU A 94 25.16 -32.96 10.55
CA GLU A 94 25.60 -32.10 9.46
C GLU A 94 27.12 -31.86 9.47
N ASN A 95 27.70 -31.64 10.65
CA ASN A 95 29.15 -31.51 10.81
C ASN A 95 29.88 -32.78 10.34
N LYS A 96 29.38 -33.98 10.69
CA LYS A 96 29.94 -35.25 10.17
C LYS A 96 29.85 -35.35 8.64
N ARG A 97 28.72 -34.95 8.05
CA ARG A 97 28.52 -34.96 6.58
C ARG A 97 29.48 -33.99 5.87
N LEU A 98 29.60 -32.77 6.37
CA LEU A 98 30.49 -31.74 5.78
C LEU A 98 31.96 -32.19 5.82
N LYS A 99 32.41 -32.80 6.92
CA LYS A 99 33.77 -33.39 7.00
C LYS A 99 34.03 -34.44 5.92
N LEU A 100 33.04 -35.29 5.61
CA LEU A 100 33.14 -36.27 4.52
C LEU A 100 33.18 -35.60 3.15
N GLN A 101 32.34 -34.58 2.91
CA GLN A 101 32.32 -33.84 1.64
C GLN A 101 33.62 -33.06 1.40
N CYS A 102 34.22 -32.44 2.43
CA CYS A 102 35.53 -31.82 2.28
C CYS A 102 36.62 -32.81 1.87
N ARG A 103 36.53 -34.07 2.33
CA ARG A 103 37.45 -35.14 1.93
C ARG A 103 37.26 -35.53 0.46
N ASP A 104 36.01 -35.69 0.03
CA ASP A 104 35.64 -36.03 -1.34
C ASP A 104 35.96 -34.90 -2.34
N GLY A 105 35.69 -33.65 -1.96
CA GLY A 105 36.03 -32.46 -2.75
C GLY A 105 37.53 -32.31 -2.99
N ARG A 106 38.38 -32.63 -2.00
CA ARG A 106 39.84 -32.68 -2.18
C ARG A 106 40.26 -33.71 -3.23
N ALA A 107 39.62 -34.87 -3.27
CA ALA A 107 39.89 -35.90 -4.29
C ALA A 107 39.46 -35.45 -5.70
N LYS A 108 38.30 -34.78 -5.81
CA LYS A 108 37.81 -34.23 -7.08
C LYS A 108 38.67 -33.08 -7.61
N LEU A 109 39.19 -32.21 -6.75
CA LEU A 109 40.14 -31.16 -7.13
C LEU A 109 41.44 -31.74 -7.71
N GLN A 110 41.94 -32.85 -7.17
CA GLN A 110 43.06 -33.58 -7.78
C GLN A 110 42.73 -34.08 -9.19
N ASN A 111 41.53 -34.62 -9.41
CA ASN A 111 41.12 -35.15 -10.71
C ASN A 111 40.87 -34.07 -11.79
N ILE A 112 40.59 -32.83 -11.39
CA ILE A 112 40.35 -31.71 -12.33
C ILE A 112 41.68 -31.12 -12.83
N LEU A 113 42.76 -31.19 -12.05
CA LEU A 113 44.08 -30.69 -12.46
C LEU A 113 44.68 -31.45 -13.65
N ILE A 114 44.24 -32.67 -13.93
CA ILE A 114 44.93 -33.58 -14.86
C ILE A 114 44.25 -33.70 -16.24
N ASN A 115 42.95 -33.38 -16.39
CA ASN A 115 42.19 -33.81 -17.57
C ASN A 115 41.58 -32.70 -18.45
N ASP A 116 41.71 -32.91 -19.76
CA ASP A 116 41.18 -32.11 -20.86
C ASP A 116 39.65 -31.98 -20.88
N ASN A 117 39.17 -30.76 -21.12
CA ASN A 117 37.81 -30.31 -20.82
C ASN A 117 36.87 -30.21 -22.04
N THR A 118 37.27 -30.70 -23.21
CA THR A 118 36.51 -30.61 -24.47
C THR A 118 35.20 -31.42 -24.46
N HIS A 119 35.20 -32.62 -23.88
CA HIS A 119 33.99 -33.46 -23.74
C HIS A 119 32.94 -32.87 -22.79
N LYS A 120 33.37 -32.09 -21.77
CA LYS A 120 32.45 -31.52 -20.78
C LYS A 120 31.57 -30.43 -21.39
N ILE A 121 32.11 -29.54 -22.23
CA ILE A 121 31.33 -28.49 -22.92
C ILE A 121 30.24 -29.11 -23.78
N ARG A 122 30.57 -30.20 -24.50
CA ARG A 122 29.61 -30.91 -25.37
C ARG A 122 28.43 -31.47 -24.57
N ASN A 123 28.69 -32.00 -23.37
CA ASN A 123 27.68 -32.55 -22.49
C ASN A 123 26.85 -31.46 -21.79
N PHE A 124 27.42 -30.31 -21.46
CA PHE A 124 26.69 -29.24 -20.77
C PHE A 124 25.70 -28.48 -21.68
N LEU A 125 25.95 -28.42 -22.99
CA LEU A 125 25.13 -27.64 -23.94
C LEU A 125 24.23 -28.47 -24.88
N ILE A 126 23.91 -29.73 -24.52
CA ILE A 126 23.17 -30.69 -25.36
C ILE A 126 21.86 -30.11 -25.92
N ASN A 127 21.08 -29.39 -25.11
CA ASN A 127 19.76 -28.89 -25.49
C ASN A 127 19.82 -27.63 -26.39
N HIS A 128 20.97 -26.97 -26.48
CA HIS A 128 21.13 -25.74 -27.24
C HIS A 128 22.15 -25.90 -28.36
N LYS A 129 21.78 -26.67 -29.40
CA LYS A 129 22.59 -26.90 -30.61
C LYS A 129 23.25 -25.63 -31.21
N PRO A 130 22.59 -24.45 -31.32
CA PRO A 130 23.25 -23.25 -31.83
C PRO A 130 24.35 -22.72 -30.89
N LEU A 131 24.14 -22.77 -29.57
CA LEU A 131 25.15 -22.38 -28.58
C LEU A 131 26.32 -23.37 -28.57
N GLN A 132 26.02 -24.66 -28.74
CA GLN A 132 27.04 -25.71 -28.81
C GLN A 132 28.00 -25.50 -29.98
N ARG A 133 27.49 -25.14 -31.17
CA ARG A 133 28.34 -24.82 -32.36
C ARG A 133 29.19 -23.58 -32.13
N LEU A 134 28.60 -22.53 -31.53
CA LEU A 134 29.28 -21.25 -31.31
C LEU A 134 30.46 -21.37 -30.34
N TYR A 135 30.31 -22.19 -29.29
CA TYR A 135 31.28 -22.29 -28.19
C TYR A 135 32.18 -23.53 -28.26
N GLN A 136 32.09 -24.35 -29.32
CA GLN A 136 32.77 -25.66 -29.42
C GLN A 136 34.30 -25.60 -29.28
N LYS A 137 34.93 -24.53 -29.77
CA LYS A 137 36.39 -24.33 -29.74
C LYS A 137 36.85 -23.38 -28.61
N MET A 138 35.92 -22.91 -27.78
CA MET A 138 36.21 -21.91 -26.75
C MET A 138 36.52 -22.59 -25.39
N PRO A 139 37.51 -22.10 -24.63
CA PRO A 139 37.75 -22.54 -23.26
C PRO A 139 36.52 -22.32 -22.34
N ILE A 140 36.24 -23.26 -21.42
CA ILE A 140 35.03 -23.25 -20.57
C ILE A 140 34.78 -21.90 -19.88
N HIS A 141 35.83 -21.25 -19.38
CA HIS A 141 35.70 -19.99 -18.63
C HIS A 141 35.15 -18.84 -19.48
N LEU A 142 35.56 -18.74 -20.77
CA LEU A 142 35.09 -17.68 -21.67
C LEU A 142 33.64 -17.91 -22.17
N VAL A 143 33.17 -19.16 -22.16
CA VAL A 143 31.79 -19.48 -22.58
C VAL A 143 30.77 -18.87 -21.63
N VAL A 144 31.06 -18.89 -20.32
CA VAL A 144 30.18 -18.35 -19.28
C VAL A 144 30.06 -16.83 -19.43
N ASP A 145 31.17 -16.14 -19.64
CA ASP A 145 31.19 -14.67 -19.76
C ASP A 145 30.40 -14.18 -20.97
N ASN A 146 30.52 -14.86 -22.11
CA ASN A 146 29.76 -14.53 -23.32
C ASN A 146 28.24 -14.73 -23.16
N ILE A 147 27.82 -15.79 -22.46
CA ILE A 147 26.40 -16.03 -22.17
C ILE A 147 25.85 -14.93 -21.26
N ASN A 148 26.63 -14.50 -20.26
CA ASN A 148 26.25 -13.42 -19.35
C ASN A 148 26.10 -12.08 -20.07
N GLN A 149 27.05 -11.73 -20.95
CA GLN A 149 26.98 -10.50 -21.75
C GLN A 149 25.75 -10.48 -22.66
N ARG A 150 25.47 -11.57 -23.39
CA ARG A 150 24.29 -11.65 -24.26
C ARG A 150 22.98 -11.51 -23.48
N THR A 151 22.90 -12.14 -22.31
CA THR A 151 21.73 -12.07 -21.43
C THR A 151 21.49 -10.64 -20.94
N PHE A 152 22.56 -9.91 -20.62
CA PHE A 152 22.49 -8.52 -20.20
C PHE A 152 21.91 -7.60 -21.30
N VAL A 153 22.38 -7.75 -22.55
CA VAL A 153 21.88 -6.97 -23.71
C VAL A 153 20.38 -7.19 -23.92
N MET A 154 19.91 -8.45 -23.85
CA MET A 154 18.49 -8.77 -24.03
C MET A 154 17.60 -8.20 -22.92
N ARG A 155 18.08 -8.14 -21.68
CA ARG A 155 17.33 -7.50 -20.57
C ARG A 155 17.20 -5.99 -20.80
N LYS A 156 18.29 -5.33 -21.19
CA LYS A 156 18.30 -3.89 -21.46
C LYS A 156 17.30 -3.49 -22.56
N GLU A 157 17.20 -4.28 -23.62
CA GLU A 157 16.25 -3.98 -24.72
C GLU A 157 14.80 -4.17 -24.30
N ARG A 158 14.51 -5.18 -23.47
CA ARG A 158 13.17 -5.38 -22.90
C ARG A 158 12.72 -4.16 -22.08
N ASP A 159 13.59 -3.67 -21.20
CA ASP A 159 13.26 -2.56 -20.31
C ASP A 159 13.01 -1.25 -21.10
N ARG A 160 13.72 -1.04 -22.22
CA ARG A 160 13.48 0.09 -23.14
C ARG A 160 12.10 0.05 -23.79
N LEU A 161 11.63 -1.13 -24.20
CA LEU A 161 10.32 -1.31 -24.83
C LEU A 161 9.18 -1.10 -23.82
N GLU A 162 9.37 -1.52 -22.58
CA GLU A 162 8.39 -1.34 -21.50
C GLU A 162 8.16 0.15 -21.20
N PHE A 163 9.22 0.95 -21.09
CA PHE A 163 9.12 2.39 -20.87
C PHE A 163 8.37 3.12 -22.00
N ARG A 164 8.61 2.74 -23.26
CA ARG A 164 7.92 3.35 -24.42
C ARG A 164 6.41 3.08 -24.40
N LEU A 165 6.00 1.90 -23.94
CA LEU A 165 4.59 1.51 -23.85
C LEU A 165 3.83 2.36 -22.82
N ASP A 166 4.46 2.70 -21.70
CA ASP A 166 3.81 3.50 -20.65
C ASP A 166 3.57 4.96 -21.05
N GLN A 167 4.50 5.57 -21.79
CA GLN A 167 4.31 6.93 -22.33
C GLN A 167 3.10 7.01 -23.26
N LEU A 168 2.91 6.01 -24.14
CA LEU A 168 1.77 5.93 -25.05
C LEU A 168 0.42 5.84 -24.32
N LYS A 169 0.38 5.12 -23.20
CA LYS A 169 -0.83 5.00 -22.37
C LYS A 169 -1.23 6.31 -21.70
N GLN A 170 -0.26 7.11 -21.24
CA GLN A 170 -0.54 8.40 -20.60
C GLN A 170 -1.13 9.40 -21.60
N HIS A 171 -0.52 9.51 -22.79
CA HIS A 171 -1.01 10.40 -23.85
C HIS A 171 -2.46 10.08 -24.26
N TYR A 172 -2.83 8.80 -24.33
CA TYR A 172 -4.21 8.40 -24.65
C TYR A 172 -5.24 8.86 -23.60
N LYS A 173 -4.89 8.82 -22.30
CA LYS A 173 -5.79 9.25 -21.22
C LYS A 173 -6.10 10.74 -21.26
N GLU A 174 -5.10 11.57 -21.55
CA GLU A 174 -5.28 13.03 -21.65
C GLU A 174 -6.25 13.43 -22.77
N GLN A 175 -6.15 12.77 -23.93
CA GLN A 175 -7.05 13.02 -25.05
C GLN A 175 -8.51 12.66 -24.72
N LEU A 176 -8.72 11.57 -23.96
CA LEU A 176 -10.05 11.13 -23.55
C LEU A 176 -10.73 12.15 -22.61
N LEU A 177 -9.98 12.71 -21.66
CA LEU A 177 -10.46 13.75 -20.74
C LEU A 177 -10.85 15.03 -21.49
N ARG A 178 -10.03 15.45 -22.46
CA ARG A 178 -10.28 16.67 -23.25
C ARG A 178 -11.58 16.56 -24.06
N ARG A 179 -11.87 15.39 -24.62
CA ARG A 179 -13.14 15.09 -25.32
C ARG A 179 -14.35 15.22 -24.38
N ALA A 180 -14.27 14.66 -23.18
CA ALA A 180 -15.38 14.68 -22.21
C ALA A 180 -15.73 16.12 -21.76
N LEU A 181 -14.72 16.97 -21.55
CA LEU A 181 -14.91 18.38 -21.20
C LEU A 181 -15.66 19.17 -22.28
N LEU A 182 -15.32 18.95 -23.55
CA LEU A 182 -15.99 19.60 -24.68
C LEU A 182 -17.46 19.17 -24.77
N GLN A 183 -17.74 17.89 -24.55
CA GLN A 183 -19.09 17.33 -24.61
C GLN A 183 -19.99 17.89 -23.49
N ASN A 184 -19.44 18.10 -22.29
CA ASN A 184 -20.15 18.72 -21.18
C ASN A 184 -20.46 20.21 -21.44
N ARG A 185 -19.55 20.97 -22.07
CA ARG A 185 -19.81 22.36 -22.43
C ARG A 185 -20.96 22.49 -23.42
N ILE A 186 -21.03 21.62 -24.43
CA ILE A 186 -22.11 21.61 -25.43
C ILE A 186 -23.46 21.32 -24.78
N LYS A 187 -23.51 20.41 -23.80
CA LYS A 187 -24.77 19.88 -23.26
C LYS A 187 -25.43 20.79 -22.22
N TYR A 188 -24.66 21.54 -21.44
CA TYR A 188 -25.19 22.15 -20.20
C TYR A 188 -25.12 23.69 -20.12
N GLN A 189 -24.69 24.39 -21.17
CA GLN A 189 -24.53 25.86 -21.13
C GLN A 189 -25.55 26.66 -21.96
N ASN A 190 -26.64 26.03 -22.45
CA ASN A 190 -27.59 26.64 -23.39
C ASN A 190 -28.98 27.02 -22.84
N GLU A 191 -29.21 27.14 -21.54
CA GLU A 191 -30.51 27.60 -21.02
C GLU A 191 -30.35 28.72 -19.98
N PHE A 192 -30.71 29.93 -20.42
CA PHE A 192 -30.71 31.17 -19.66
C PHE A 192 -31.89 31.20 -18.68
N ILE A 193 -31.60 31.39 -17.39
CA ILE A 193 -32.59 31.76 -16.37
C ILE A 193 -32.14 33.09 -15.75
N LEU A 194 -33.06 34.06 -15.68
CA LEU A 194 -32.76 35.44 -15.31
C LEU A 194 -32.32 35.60 -13.84
N ASP A 195 -31.25 36.38 -13.66
CA ASP A 195 -30.52 36.55 -12.39
C ASP A 195 -31.29 37.32 -11.30
N GLU A 196 -32.33 38.07 -11.64
CA GLU A 196 -33.05 38.91 -10.68
C GLU A 196 -33.98 38.11 -9.76
N GLU A 197 -34.69 37.11 -10.29
CA GLU A 197 -35.54 36.23 -9.47
C GLU A 197 -34.73 35.45 -8.44
N LEU A 198 -33.52 35.01 -8.84
CA LEU A 198 -32.62 34.24 -8.01
C LEU A 198 -32.07 35.06 -6.82
N LYS A 199 -31.74 36.33 -7.05
CA LYS A 199 -31.22 37.24 -6.03
C LYS A 199 -32.27 37.53 -4.96
N SER A 200 -33.53 37.75 -5.37
CA SER A 200 -34.63 38.05 -4.45
C SER A 200 -34.91 36.90 -3.47
N ARG A 201 -34.99 35.65 -3.95
CA ARG A 201 -35.27 34.47 -3.13
C ARG A 201 -34.21 34.21 -2.07
N VAL A 202 -32.95 34.54 -2.35
CA VAL A 202 -31.87 34.32 -1.38
C VAL A 202 -31.70 35.42 -0.36
N PHE A 203 -32.05 36.66 -0.67
CA PHE A 203 -32.08 37.67 0.37
C PHE A 203 -33.14 37.34 1.43
N LEU A 204 -34.34 36.92 1.02
CA LEU A 204 -35.38 36.44 1.94
C LEU A 204 -34.91 35.25 2.78
N LYS A 205 -34.37 34.20 2.15
CA LYS A 205 -33.89 32.99 2.84
C LYS A 205 -32.72 33.26 3.80
N LYS A 206 -31.85 34.23 3.50
CA LYS A 206 -30.73 34.60 4.39
C LYS A 206 -31.19 35.30 5.66
N ILE A 207 -32.19 36.15 5.55
CA ILE A 207 -32.75 36.88 6.69
C ILE A 207 -33.42 35.89 7.65
N GLU A 208 -34.24 34.96 7.13
CA GLU A 208 -34.87 33.92 7.94
C GLU A 208 -33.86 33.01 8.65
N ASN A 209 -32.84 32.53 7.91
CA ASN A 209 -31.79 31.68 8.48
C ASN A 209 -31.00 32.36 9.62
N SER A 210 -30.72 33.67 9.50
CA SER A 210 -30.00 34.41 10.53
C SER A 210 -30.80 34.46 11.84
N ASN A 211 -32.12 34.71 11.73
CA ASN A 211 -33.02 34.79 12.88
C ASN A 211 -33.17 33.45 13.61
N VAL A 212 -33.22 32.33 12.87
CA VAL A 212 -33.27 30.98 13.46
C VAL A 212 -31.96 30.64 14.18
N ARG A 213 -30.80 30.97 13.59
CA ARG A 213 -29.49 30.74 14.21
C ARG A 213 -29.33 31.50 15.52
N LEU A 214 -29.75 32.76 15.56
CA LEU A 214 -29.61 33.58 16.76
C LEU A 214 -30.45 33.06 17.93
N LYS A 215 -31.64 32.50 17.65
CA LYS A 215 -32.45 31.83 18.67
C LYS A 215 -31.78 30.55 19.17
N ALA A 216 -31.27 29.70 18.28
CA ALA A 216 -30.61 28.45 18.64
C ALA A 216 -29.35 28.65 19.51
N ILE A 217 -28.50 29.63 19.17
CA ILE A 217 -27.26 29.92 19.91
C ILE A 217 -27.57 30.28 21.38
N LYS A 218 -28.62 31.07 21.63
CA LYS A 218 -29.01 31.45 22.98
C LYS A 218 -29.43 30.24 23.82
N THR A 219 -30.18 29.30 23.25
CA THR A 219 -30.62 28.09 23.94
C THR A 219 -29.44 27.17 24.26
N ILE A 220 -28.54 27.00 23.29
CA ILE A 220 -27.33 26.16 23.40
C ILE A 220 -26.40 26.68 24.52
N ASN A 221 -26.16 27.99 24.58
CA ASN A 221 -25.31 28.57 25.62
C ASN A 221 -25.86 28.37 27.04
N ASN A 222 -27.19 28.46 27.21
CA ASN A 222 -27.81 28.18 28.51
C ASN A 222 -27.71 26.70 28.90
N THR A 223 -27.84 25.78 27.94
CA THR A 223 -27.67 24.34 28.21
C THR A 223 -26.22 23.99 28.56
N TYR A 224 -25.23 24.56 27.86
CA TYR A 224 -23.82 24.30 28.16
C TYR A 224 -23.43 24.74 29.58
N LYS A 225 -23.89 25.91 30.04
CA LYS A 225 -23.61 26.36 31.41
C LYS A 225 -24.10 25.37 32.47
N LYS A 226 -25.28 24.77 32.27
CA LYS A 226 -25.82 23.75 33.17
C LYS A 226 -25.04 22.43 33.09
N MET A 227 -24.67 21.99 31.87
CA MET A 227 -23.86 20.78 31.69
C MET A 227 -22.48 20.90 32.35
N ILE A 228 -21.80 22.05 32.19
CA ILE A 228 -20.49 22.27 32.81
C ILE A 228 -20.56 22.15 34.34
N GLN A 229 -21.60 22.70 34.98
CA GLN A 229 -21.77 22.61 36.43
C GLN A 229 -21.92 21.16 36.93
N VAL A 230 -22.62 20.31 36.18
CA VAL A 230 -22.76 18.87 36.51
C VAL A 230 -21.43 18.14 36.30
N LEU A 231 -20.76 18.40 35.17
CA LEU A 231 -19.50 17.72 34.81
C LEU A 231 -18.36 18.02 35.78
N VAL A 232 -18.23 19.26 36.28
CA VAL A 232 -17.19 19.62 37.27
C VAL A 232 -17.35 18.84 38.58
N HIS A 233 -18.58 18.57 38.99
CA HIS A 233 -18.83 17.82 40.22
C HIS A 233 -18.49 16.32 40.07
N ASP A 234 -18.70 15.81 38.86
CA ASP A 234 -18.51 14.43 38.45
C ASP A 234 -17.03 14.10 38.14
N GLU A 235 -16.25 15.07 37.65
CA GLU A 235 -14.84 14.91 37.26
C GLU A 235 -13.96 14.31 38.37
N ILE A 236 -14.21 14.71 39.62
CA ILE A 236 -13.45 14.24 40.81
C ILE A 236 -13.54 12.71 40.98
N PHE A 237 -14.67 12.10 40.58
CA PHE A 237 -14.93 10.68 40.79
C PHE A 237 -14.58 9.82 39.57
N TYR A 238 -14.75 10.35 38.35
CA TYR A 238 -14.41 9.63 37.13
C TYR A 238 -12.90 9.59 36.85
N GLU A 239 -12.13 10.61 37.26
CA GLU A 239 -10.71 10.71 36.95
C GLU A 239 -9.86 9.51 37.45
N PRO A 240 -9.99 9.02 38.71
CA PRO A 240 -9.27 7.83 39.16
C PRO A 240 -9.67 6.56 38.38
N ILE A 241 -10.94 6.43 38.02
CA ILE A 241 -11.46 5.29 37.26
C ILE A 241 -10.89 5.32 35.84
N LEU A 242 -10.95 6.46 35.16
CA LEU A 242 -10.41 6.65 33.81
C LEU A 242 -8.89 6.43 33.77
N ARG A 243 -8.14 6.92 34.77
CA ARG A 243 -6.70 6.63 34.88
C ARG A 243 -6.40 5.15 35.11
N SER A 244 -7.23 4.45 35.88
CA SER A 244 -7.07 3.01 36.07
C SER A 244 -7.37 2.22 34.79
N LEU A 245 -8.42 2.61 34.06
CA LEU A 245 -8.76 2.03 32.75
C LEU A 245 -7.67 2.30 31.70
N SER A 246 -7.14 3.52 31.63
CA SER A 246 -6.05 3.85 30.68
C SER A 246 -4.79 3.05 31.00
N SER A 247 -4.48 2.91 32.29
CA SER A 247 -3.40 2.07 32.79
C SER A 247 -3.58 0.59 32.44
N ASP A 248 -4.80 0.06 32.57
CA ASP A 248 -5.13 -1.31 32.18
C ASP A 248 -5.02 -1.50 30.66
N MET A 249 -5.44 -0.51 29.87
CA MET A 249 -5.24 -0.50 28.41
C MET A 249 -3.75 -0.54 28.04
N ASP A 250 -2.90 0.20 28.76
CA ASP A 250 -1.45 0.18 28.55
C ASP A 250 -0.85 -1.18 28.93
N ASP A 251 -1.27 -1.78 30.05
CA ASP A 251 -0.83 -3.10 30.46
C ASP A 251 -1.25 -4.17 29.44
N GLN A 252 -2.51 -4.17 29.00
CA GLN A 252 -3.03 -5.06 27.94
C GLN A 252 -2.28 -4.84 26.61
N SER A 253 -2.02 -3.59 26.22
CA SER A 253 -1.25 -3.24 25.02
C SER A 253 0.17 -3.80 25.10
N ASN A 254 0.85 -3.65 26.23
CA ASN A 254 2.18 -4.19 26.45
C ASN A 254 2.19 -5.74 26.47
N PHE A 255 1.16 -6.37 27.03
CA PHE A 255 0.98 -7.82 26.97
C PHE A 255 0.75 -8.31 25.53
N ILE A 256 -0.12 -7.67 24.76
CA ILE A 256 -0.38 -7.98 23.35
C ILE A 256 0.92 -7.85 22.55
N LYS A 257 1.68 -6.77 22.75
CA LYS A 257 2.99 -6.58 22.12
C LYS A 257 3.96 -7.72 22.48
N HIS A 258 4.01 -8.12 23.75
CA HIS A 258 4.85 -9.24 24.17
C HIS A 258 4.41 -10.55 23.50
N ILE A 259 3.11 -10.85 23.46
CA ILE A 259 2.57 -12.06 22.80
C ILE A 259 2.85 -12.04 21.30
N LEU A 260 2.65 -10.92 20.61
CA LEU A 260 2.96 -10.79 19.19
C LEU A 260 4.45 -11.01 18.94
N PHE A 261 5.31 -10.40 19.75
CA PHE A 261 6.76 -10.59 19.66
C PHE A 261 7.16 -12.07 19.85
N LEU A 262 6.49 -12.80 20.75
CA LEU A 262 6.76 -14.22 20.97
C LEU A 262 6.10 -15.16 19.94
N GLY A 263 4.90 -14.81 19.49
CA GLY A 263 4.02 -15.63 18.67
C GLY A 263 4.31 -15.52 17.18
N MET A 264 4.67 -14.35 16.68
CA MET A 264 4.98 -14.14 15.27
C MET A 264 6.14 -15.02 14.78
N PRO A 265 7.29 -15.12 15.49
CA PRO A 265 8.35 -16.05 15.12
C PRO A 265 7.91 -17.52 15.20
N ALA A 266 7.06 -17.87 16.17
CA ALA A 266 6.55 -19.24 16.30
C ALA A 266 5.62 -19.63 15.15
N ILE A 267 4.75 -18.71 14.72
CA ILE A 267 3.85 -18.89 13.57
C ILE A 267 4.65 -18.97 12.28
N ALA A 268 5.63 -18.09 12.07
CA ALA A 268 6.51 -18.12 10.90
C ALA A 268 7.23 -19.47 10.80
N LYS A 269 7.83 -19.90 11.91
CA LYS A 269 8.53 -21.18 12.00
C LYS A 269 7.60 -22.39 11.83
N PHE A 270 6.37 -22.32 12.34
CA PHE A 270 5.36 -23.35 12.09
C PHE A 270 5.02 -23.45 10.60
N LYS A 271 4.80 -22.32 9.91
CA LYS A 271 4.56 -22.29 8.46
C LYS A 271 5.72 -22.92 7.69
N GLU A 272 6.96 -22.52 8.00
CA GLU A 272 8.17 -23.09 7.39
C GLU A 272 8.24 -24.61 7.59
N LEU A 273 8.03 -25.10 8.81
CA LEU A 273 8.04 -26.53 9.10
C LEU A 273 6.89 -27.29 8.40
N ASN A 274 5.73 -26.66 8.26
CA ASN A 274 4.59 -27.25 7.58
C ASN A 274 4.84 -27.36 6.06
N ASP A 275 5.49 -26.35 5.47
CA ASP A 275 5.90 -26.37 4.07
C ASP A 275 7.04 -27.38 3.82
N GLU A 276 8.02 -27.45 4.73
CA GLU A 276 9.06 -28.50 4.71
C GLU A 276 8.44 -29.90 4.79
N PHE A 277 7.44 -30.09 5.66
CA PHE A 277 6.74 -31.35 5.80
C PHE A 277 5.97 -31.72 4.52
N ARG A 278 5.20 -30.79 3.94
CA ARG A 278 4.50 -30.99 2.66
C ARG A 278 5.47 -31.35 1.52
N ASN A 279 6.60 -30.65 1.44
CA ASN A 279 7.63 -30.93 0.44
C ASN A 279 8.25 -32.33 0.63
N MET A 280 8.48 -32.74 1.88
CA MET A 280 8.98 -34.08 2.20
C MET A 280 7.95 -35.16 1.87
N GLU A 281 6.68 -34.92 2.17
CA GLU A 281 5.57 -35.81 1.84
C GLU A 281 5.45 -35.98 0.32
N GLU A 282 5.49 -34.89 -0.44
CA GLU A 282 5.43 -34.94 -1.90
C GLU A 282 6.63 -35.67 -2.52
N LYS A 283 7.85 -35.43 -2.01
CA LYS A 283 9.05 -36.17 -2.42
C LYS A 283 8.92 -37.66 -2.11
N SER A 284 8.40 -38.01 -0.93
CA SER A 284 8.18 -39.40 -0.53
C SER A 284 7.17 -40.09 -1.47
N ARG A 285 6.09 -39.38 -1.83
CA ARG A 285 5.06 -39.85 -2.76
C ARG A 285 5.63 -40.07 -4.16
N LYS A 286 6.39 -39.11 -4.69
CA LYS A 286 7.07 -39.23 -5.99
C LYS A 286 8.09 -40.37 -6.00
N ASN A 287 8.91 -40.49 -4.96
CA ASN A 287 9.87 -41.59 -4.82
C ASN A 287 9.17 -42.95 -4.75
N LEU A 288 8.06 -43.06 -4.03
CA LEU A 288 7.24 -44.28 -3.98
C LEU A 288 6.67 -44.61 -5.37
N GLN A 289 6.11 -43.63 -6.06
CA GLN A 289 5.57 -43.80 -7.42
C GLN A 289 6.66 -44.23 -8.41
N HIS A 290 7.85 -43.63 -8.34
CA HIS A 290 8.97 -44.01 -9.18
C HIS A 290 9.47 -45.42 -8.89
N LYS A 291 9.56 -45.82 -7.61
CA LYS A 291 9.86 -47.21 -7.22
C LYS A 291 8.81 -48.19 -7.76
N LEU A 292 7.53 -47.84 -7.70
CA LEU A 292 6.44 -48.65 -8.27
C LEU A 292 6.56 -48.78 -9.80
N GLN A 293 6.90 -47.70 -10.51
CA GLN A 293 7.15 -47.71 -11.96
C GLN A 293 8.40 -48.53 -12.34
N MET A 294 9.48 -48.43 -11.58
CA MET A 294 10.68 -49.25 -11.80
C MET A 294 10.39 -50.74 -11.60
N LEU A 295 9.63 -51.08 -10.56
CA LEU A 295 9.17 -52.45 -10.31
C LEU A 295 8.23 -52.95 -11.42
N SER A 296 7.39 -52.09 -12.00
CA SER A 296 6.54 -52.49 -13.13
C SER A 296 7.33 -52.66 -14.44
N ALA A 297 8.34 -51.83 -14.68
CA ALA A 297 9.23 -51.96 -15.85
C ALA A 297 10.07 -53.26 -15.81
N LEU A 298 10.56 -53.65 -14.63
CA LEU A 298 11.20 -54.94 -14.39
C LEU A 298 10.23 -56.13 -14.56
N LYS A 299 8.93 -55.87 -14.49
CA LYS A 299 7.86 -56.86 -14.66
C LYS A 299 7.36 -56.99 -16.10
N LYS A 300 8.05 -56.45 -17.11
CA LYS A 300 7.77 -56.85 -18.50
C LYS A 300 8.03 -58.36 -18.64
N PRO A 301 7.09 -59.11 -19.22
CA PRO A 301 7.13 -60.56 -19.19
C PRO A 301 8.36 -61.02 -19.98
N ALA A 302 9.19 -61.83 -19.34
CA ALA A 302 10.17 -62.64 -20.04
C ALA A 302 9.39 -63.62 -20.93
N GLY A 303 9.02 -63.14 -22.11
CA GLY A 303 8.70 -63.96 -23.26
C GLY A 303 9.95 -64.77 -23.58
N THR A 304 9.85 -66.06 -23.29
CA THR A 304 10.35 -67.16 -24.11
C THR A 304 11.55 -66.86 -25.01
N SER A 305 12.74 -66.85 -24.41
CA SER A 305 14.00 -67.12 -25.12
C SER A 305 14.85 -68.04 -24.27
N ILE A 306 14.42 -69.29 -24.19
CA ILE A 306 15.30 -70.41 -23.82
C ILE A 306 16.15 -70.68 -25.06
N ALA A 307 17.22 -69.91 -25.22
CA ALA A 307 18.21 -70.13 -26.26
C ALA A 307 19.61 -70.09 -25.61
N ASN A 308 20.04 -71.28 -25.19
CA ASN A 308 21.38 -71.81 -25.38
C ASN A 308 22.54 -70.84 -25.11
N PHE A 309 22.90 -70.69 -23.84
CA PHE A 309 24.30 -70.46 -23.50
C PHE A 309 24.96 -71.79 -23.14
N ASN A 310 25.57 -72.35 -24.19
CA ASN A 310 26.63 -73.34 -24.12
C ASN A 310 27.68 -72.90 -23.09
N LYS A 311 27.85 -73.67 -22.02
CA LYS A 311 29.10 -73.76 -21.27
C LYS A 311 29.47 -75.23 -21.07
N PRO A 312 30.78 -75.53 -21.08
CA PRO A 312 31.32 -76.71 -21.72
C PRO A 312 31.27 -77.95 -20.82
N LYS A 313 31.28 -79.09 -21.52
CA LYS A 313 31.38 -80.46 -21.03
C LYS A 313 32.51 -80.60 -20.00
N GLU A 314 32.15 -80.80 -18.74
CA GLU A 314 32.96 -81.57 -17.80
C GLU A 314 32.22 -82.89 -17.53
N ALA A 315 32.98 -83.97 -17.62
CA ALA A 315 32.51 -85.34 -17.70
C ALA A 315 31.82 -85.82 -16.42
N ALA A 316 30.79 -86.64 -16.63
CA ALA A 316 29.97 -87.27 -15.60
C ALA A 316 30.72 -88.38 -14.85
N PRO A 317 30.67 -88.41 -13.51
CA PRO A 317 30.85 -89.65 -12.77
C PRO A 317 29.50 -90.38 -12.69
N THR A 318 29.44 -91.50 -13.38
CA THR A 318 28.36 -92.49 -13.34
C THR A 318 28.37 -93.23 -12.01
N THR A 319 27.43 -92.93 -11.10
CA THR A 319 27.08 -93.85 -9.99
C THR A 319 25.58 -93.84 -9.68
N ASN A 320 24.86 -94.75 -10.34
CA ASN A 320 23.71 -95.54 -9.87
C ASN A 320 22.66 -94.90 -8.92
N LEU A 321 21.70 -94.17 -9.50
CA LEU A 321 20.37 -93.96 -8.90
C LEU A 321 19.47 -95.15 -9.21
N LYS A 322 19.17 -96.04 -8.22
CA LYS A 322 17.89 -96.81 -8.11
C LYS A 322 17.80 -97.85 -6.96
N ARG A 323 18.60 -97.81 -5.88
CA ARG A 323 18.55 -98.89 -4.86
C ARG A 323 17.65 -98.66 -3.64
N TYR A 324 17.16 -97.46 -3.34
CA TYR A 324 16.36 -97.25 -2.12
C TYR A 324 15.16 -96.33 -2.34
N VAL A 325 14.03 -96.91 -2.74
CA VAL A 325 12.71 -96.26 -2.62
C VAL A 325 11.85 -97.16 -1.74
N ARG A 326 11.97 -96.99 -0.41
CA ARG A 326 10.99 -97.52 0.54
C ARG A 326 9.99 -96.40 0.82
N GLU A 327 8.96 -96.30 -0.01
CA GLU A 327 7.84 -95.39 0.22
C GLU A 327 6.94 -95.98 1.31
N THR A 328 6.93 -95.37 2.50
CA THR A 328 6.00 -95.72 3.59
C THR A 328 4.60 -95.19 3.27
N GLN A 329 3.56 -95.81 3.83
CA GLN A 329 2.17 -95.36 3.66
C GLN A 329 1.98 -93.89 4.09
N SER A 330 2.70 -93.45 5.13
CA SER A 330 2.78 -92.04 5.54
C SER A 330 3.34 -91.14 4.43
N MET A 331 4.32 -91.60 3.65
CA MET A 331 4.91 -90.87 2.53
C MET A 331 3.95 -90.79 1.34
N MET A 332 3.12 -91.81 1.13
CA MET A 332 2.06 -91.79 0.11
C MET A 332 0.95 -90.79 0.46
N ILE A 333 0.50 -90.75 1.72
CA ILE A 333 -0.45 -89.73 2.20
C ILE A 333 0.14 -88.33 2.02
N LEU A 334 1.41 -88.13 2.42
CA LEU A 334 2.10 -86.86 2.26
C LEU A 334 2.21 -86.40 0.79
N LYS A 335 2.37 -87.33 -0.15
CA LYS A 335 2.35 -87.04 -1.59
C LYS A 335 0.97 -86.62 -2.10
N LEU A 336 -0.10 -87.25 -1.62
CA LEU A 336 -1.48 -86.86 -1.96
C LEU A 336 -1.79 -85.45 -1.43
N GLU A 337 -1.43 -85.19 -0.17
CA GLU A 337 -1.55 -83.85 0.44
C GLU A 337 -0.72 -82.82 -0.32
N LEU A 338 0.52 -83.15 -0.69
CA LEU A 338 1.36 -82.26 -1.51
C LEU A 338 0.74 -81.93 -2.87
N LYS A 339 0.12 -82.92 -3.54
CA LYS A 339 -0.60 -82.68 -4.81
C LYS A 339 -1.82 -81.77 -4.62
N ALA A 340 -2.57 -81.94 -3.53
CA ALA A 340 -3.68 -81.07 -3.20
C ALA A 340 -3.21 -79.63 -2.93
N VAL A 341 -2.14 -79.46 -2.14
CA VAL A 341 -1.51 -78.17 -1.86
C VAL A 341 -0.92 -77.53 -3.13
N GLU A 342 -0.33 -78.32 -4.03
CA GLU A 342 0.19 -77.79 -5.29
C GLU A 342 -0.94 -77.28 -6.20
N LYS A 343 -2.09 -77.97 -6.21
CA LYS A 343 -3.29 -77.53 -6.94
C LYS A 343 -3.83 -76.22 -6.37
N THR A 344 -3.97 -76.10 -5.05
CA THR A 344 -4.45 -74.85 -4.41
C THR A 344 -3.47 -73.70 -4.64
N ILE A 345 -2.16 -73.95 -4.58
CA ILE A 345 -1.14 -72.92 -4.90
C ILE A 345 -1.26 -72.46 -6.37
N LYS A 346 -1.54 -73.36 -7.32
CA LYS A 346 -1.77 -72.99 -8.73
C LYS A 346 -3.02 -72.13 -8.91
N GLU A 347 -4.11 -72.46 -8.23
CA GLU A 347 -5.34 -71.66 -8.24
C GLU A 347 -5.12 -70.26 -7.62
N VAL A 348 -4.48 -70.19 -6.44
CA VAL A 348 -4.17 -68.91 -5.78
C VAL A 348 -3.19 -68.07 -6.61
N LYS A 349 -2.21 -68.70 -7.27
CA LYS A 349 -1.30 -68.03 -8.20
C LYS A 349 -2.05 -67.37 -9.36
N PHE A 350 -3.10 -68.02 -9.88
CA PHE A 350 -3.96 -67.47 -10.93
C PHE A 350 -4.79 -66.29 -10.40
N VAL A 351 -5.47 -66.44 -9.26
CA VAL A 351 -6.28 -65.38 -8.63
C VAL A 351 -5.45 -64.14 -8.29
N THR A 352 -4.22 -64.33 -7.80
CA THR A 352 -3.31 -63.23 -7.43
C THR A 352 -2.46 -62.72 -8.60
N LEU A 353 -2.62 -63.29 -9.81
CA LEU A 353 -1.84 -62.98 -11.01
C LEU A 353 -0.31 -62.96 -10.75
N CYS A 354 0.19 -63.98 -10.03
CA CYS A 354 1.62 -64.09 -9.67
C CYS A 354 2.39 -65.00 -10.64
N SER A 355 3.67 -64.70 -10.89
CA SER A 355 4.54 -65.53 -11.74
C SER A 355 5.14 -66.72 -10.98
N GLN A 356 5.39 -66.57 -9.68
CA GLN A 356 5.96 -67.58 -8.79
C GLN A 356 5.13 -67.71 -7.51
N ALA A 357 5.05 -68.92 -6.95
CA ALA A 357 4.31 -69.18 -5.71
C ALA A 357 4.83 -68.36 -4.51
N LYS A 358 6.14 -68.04 -4.49
CA LYS A 358 6.77 -67.20 -3.45
C LYS A 358 6.24 -65.76 -3.40
N GLU A 359 5.68 -65.25 -4.51
CA GLU A 359 5.13 -63.89 -4.57
C GLU A 359 3.70 -63.77 -4.01
N ILE A 360 3.00 -64.89 -3.86
CA ILE A 360 1.58 -64.92 -3.46
C ILE A 360 1.38 -64.20 -2.13
N TYR A 361 2.13 -64.59 -1.10
CA TYR A 361 1.95 -64.08 0.25
C TYR A 361 2.28 -62.57 0.37
N PRO A 362 3.44 -62.07 -0.10
CA PRO A 362 3.73 -60.64 -0.08
C PRO A 362 2.68 -59.80 -0.83
N ARG A 363 2.16 -60.30 -1.97
CA ARG A 363 1.11 -59.59 -2.71
C ARG A 363 -0.21 -59.58 -1.97
N MET A 364 -0.68 -60.73 -1.47
CA MET A 364 -1.90 -60.81 -0.68
C MET A 364 -1.82 -59.89 0.53
N LYS A 365 -0.69 -59.87 1.25
CA LYS A 365 -0.47 -58.95 2.37
C LYS A 365 -0.59 -57.49 1.93
N SER A 366 0.08 -57.10 0.84
CA SER A 366 -0.02 -55.72 0.32
C SER A 366 -1.43 -55.38 -0.18
N GLN A 367 -2.17 -56.35 -0.71
CA GLN A 367 -3.53 -56.19 -1.20
C GLN A 367 -4.51 -56.02 -0.04
N VAL A 368 -4.34 -56.78 1.03
CA VAL A 368 -5.10 -56.60 2.29
C VAL A 368 -4.81 -55.22 2.87
N ASP A 369 -3.54 -54.82 3.01
CA ASP A 369 -3.17 -53.49 3.51
C ASP A 369 -3.76 -52.35 2.63
N ASN A 370 -3.79 -52.55 1.31
CA ASN A 370 -4.36 -51.58 0.38
C ASN A 370 -5.90 -51.56 0.44
N ASN A 371 -6.54 -52.72 0.57
CA ASN A 371 -7.99 -52.84 0.76
C ASN A 371 -8.42 -52.19 2.08
N ASP A 372 -7.67 -52.38 3.17
CA ASP A 372 -7.94 -51.73 4.46
C ASP A 372 -7.86 -50.20 4.35
N LYS A 373 -6.85 -49.69 3.63
CA LYS A 373 -6.74 -48.24 3.35
C LYS A 373 -7.91 -47.76 2.50
N LEU A 374 -8.28 -48.51 1.46
CA LEU A 374 -9.38 -48.15 0.57
C LEU A 374 -10.72 -48.16 1.33
N HIS A 375 -10.96 -49.16 2.18
CA HIS A 375 -12.13 -49.21 3.05
C HIS A 375 -12.19 -48.01 3.99
N ARG A 376 -11.07 -47.63 4.62
CA ARG A 376 -11.03 -46.42 5.46
C ARG A 376 -11.31 -45.15 4.67
N MET A 377 -10.79 -45.04 3.44
CA MET A 377 -11.09 -43.90 2.56
C MET A 377 -12.58 -43.85 2.21
N ILE A 378 -13.17 -44.98 1.80
CA ILE A 378 -14.60 -45.08 1.47
C ILE A 378 -15.46 -44.69 2.67
N VAL A 379 -15.15 -45.19 3.87
CA VAL A 379 -15.90 -44.85 5.10
C VAL A 379 -15.78 -43.36 5.42
N ASN A 380 -14.59 -42.78 5.31
CA ASN A 380 -14.40 -41.34 5.54
C ASN A 380 -15.15 -40.48 4.51
N ASP A 381 -15.14 -40.88 3.24
CA ASP A 381 -15.85 -40.18 2.17
C ASP A 381 -17.37 -40.29 2.38
N MET A 382 -17.88 -41.46 2.80
CA MET A 382 -19.29 -41.63 3.17
C MET A 382 -19.69 -40.72 4.33
N LEU A 383 -18.91 -40.69 5.42
CA LEU A 383 -19.17 -39.80 6.57
C LEU A 383 -19.11 -38.32 6.16
N ALA A 384 -18.19 -37.94 5.29
CA ALA A 384 -18.09 -36.58 4.77
C ALA A 384 -19.32 -36.21 3.93
N HIS A 385 -19.81 -37.13 3.10
CA HIS A 385 -21.04 -36.95 2.32
C HIS A 385 -22.29 -36.84 3.21
N GLU A 386 -22.44 -37.71 4.22
CA GLU A 386 -23.55 -37.63 5.19
C GLU A 386 -23.52 -36.32 5.99
N MET A 387 -22.35 -35.87 6.42
CA MET A 387 -22.18 -34.57 7.09
C MET A 387 -22.56 -33.41 6.15
N LEU A 388 -22.20 -33.49 4.88
CA LEU A 388 -22.56 -32.46 3.90
C LEU A 388 -24.07 -32.42 3.67
N GLU A 389 -24.70 -33.58 3.53
CA GLU A 389 -26.14 -33.70 3.34
C GLU A 389 -26.92 -33.17 4.54
N THR A 390 -26.49 -33.50 5.77
CA THR A 390 -27.11 -32.97 7.00
C THR A 390 -26.95 -31.45 7.11
N LYS A 391 -25.77 -30.90 6.79
CA LYS A 391 -25.56 -29.44 6.73
C LYS A 391 -26.48 -28.78 5.70
N MET A 392 -26.65 -29.39 4.53
CA MET A 392 -27.53 -28.87 3.48
C MET A 392 -28.99 -28.87 3.93
N LYS A 393 -29.45 -29.94 4.59
CA LYS A 393 -30.79 -30.01 5.20
C LYS A 393 -30.99 -28.91 6.25
N CYS A 394 -30.05 -28.76 7.19
CA CYS A 394 -30.09 -27.70 8.20
C CYS A 394 -30.11 -26.29 7.58
N ALA A 395 -29.29 -26.04 6.56
CA ALA A 395 -29.25 -24.76 5.86
C ALA A 395 -30.57 -24.48 5.12
N SER A 396 -31.19 -25.50 4.52
CA SER A 396 -32.50 -25.38 3.88
C SER A 396 -33.60 -25.05 4.90
N VAL A 397 -33.60 -25.71 6.06
CA VAL A 397 -34.53 -25.41 7.16
C VAL A 397 -34.31 -23.99 7.68
N LEU A 398 -33.06 -23.59 7.94
CA LEU A 398 -32.72 -22.25 8.39
C LEU A 398 -33.14 -21.19 7.38
N LYS A 399 -32.92 -21.44 6.07
CA LYS A 399 -33.39 -20.56 5.00
C LYS A 399 -34.92 -20.46 5.00
N GLY A 400 -35.63 -21.58 5.18
CA GLY A 400 -37.09 -21.58 5.30
C GLY A 400 -37.58 -20.76 6.50
N VAL A 401 -36.93 -20.91 7.66
CA VAL A 401 -37.22 -20.14 8.88
C VAL A 401 -36.94 -18.65 8.65
N LEU A 402 -35.83 -18.29 8.02
CA LEU A 402 -35.49 -16.88 7.74
C LEU A 402 -36.43 -16.22 6.74
N ILE A 403 -36.90 -16.94 5.72
CA ILE A 403 -37.88 -16.41 4.75
C ILE A 403 -39.24 -16.22 5.41
N ASN A 404 -39.65 -17.14 6.29
CA ASN A 404 -40.95 -17.10 6.95
C ASN A 404 -40.96 -16.20 8.20
N ASN A 405 -39.80 -15.87 8.77
CA ASN A 405 -39.65 -14.94 9.90
C ASN A 405 -39.51 -13.47 9.45
N LEU A 406 -40.27 -13.05 8.43
CA LEU A 406 -40.52 -11.63 8.22
C LEU A 406 -41.39 -11.13 9.37
N SER A 407 -40.75 -10.72 10.47
CA SER A 407 -41.42 -10.05 11.58
C SER A 407 -41.88 -8.67 11.13
N GLU A 408 -42.98 -8.21 11.72
CA GLU A 408 -43.50 -6.85 11.53
C GLU A 408 -42.43 -5.78 11.83
N GLU A 409 -41.51 -6.06 12.76
CA GLU A 409 -40.34 -5.22 13.06
C GLU A 409 -39.40 -5.06 11.86
N GLU A 410 -39.15 -6.11 11.07
CA GLU A 410 -38.28 -6.00 9.89
C GLU A 410 -38.96 -5.22 8.76
N ILE A 411 -40.29 -5.33 8.63
CA ILE A 411 -41.08 -4.48 7.72
C ILE A 411 -40.94 -3.01 8.13
N ASN A 412 -41.18 -2.70 9.41
CA ASN A 412 -41.04 -1.34 9.96
C ASN A 412 -39.62 -0.79 9.78
N ARG A 413 -38.60 -1.65 9.96
CA ARG A 413 -37.21 -1.27 9.73
C ARG A 413 -36.93 -0.95 8.25
N LEU A 414 -37.45 -1.76 7.33
CA LEU A 414 -37.30 -1.55 5.89
C LEU A 414 -38.02 -0.28 5.43
N GLU A 415 -39.21 0.01 5.97
CA GLU A 415 -39.92 1.27 5.73
C GLU A 415 -39.14 2.48 6.26
N ARG A 416 -38.63 2.40 7.49
CA ARG A 416 -37.79 3.46 8.05
C ARG A 416 -36.54 3.73 7.21
N ILE A 417 -35.91 2.69 6.67
CA ILE A 417 -34.76 2.84 5.75
C ILE A 417 -35.18 3.54 4.45
N LYS A 418 -36.38 3.24 3.94
CA LYS A 418 -36.92 3.88 2.74
C LYS A 418 -37.19 5.37 2.96
N ASP A 419 -37.76 5.73 4.11
CA ASP A 419 -38.02 7.12 4.47
C ASP A 419 -36.72 7.90 4.68
N LEU A 420 -35.74 7.32 5.37
CA LEU A 420 -34.42 7.94 5.56
C LEU A 420 -33.69 8.18 4.23
N LYS A 421 -33.84 7.27 3.25
CA LYS A 421 -33.28 7.47 1.91
C LYS A 421 -33.96 8.62 1.19
N LYS A 422 -35.28 8.79 1.35
CA LYS A 422 -36.05 9.88 0.75
C LYS A 422 -35.66 11.23 1.36
N THR A 423 -35.50 11.31 2.68
CA THR A 423 -35.04 12.54 3.36
C THR A 423 -33.62 12.91 2.94
N LEU A 424 -32.71 11.93 2.84
CA LEU A 424 -31.34 12.18 2.39
C LEU A 424 -31.29 12.72 0.96
N GLN A 425 -32.11 12.19 0.04
CA GLN A 425 -32.20 12.70 -1.33
C GLN A 425 -32.68 14.15 -1.38
N ASN A 426 -33.69 14.50 -0.57
CA ASN A 426 -34.18 15.87 -0.48
C ASN A 426 -33.10 16.83 0.05
N ASP A 427 -32.33 16.42 1.05
CA ASP A 427 -31.24 17.23 1.62
C ASP A 427 -30.11 17.45 0.62
N ILE A 428 -29.72 16.42 -0.13
CA ILE A 428 -28.72 16.52 -1.19
C ILE A 428 -29.18 17.49 -2.29
N GLN A 429 -30.45 17.41 -2.69
CA GLN A 429 -31.00 18.32 -3.70
C GLN A 429 -30.99 19.77 -3.21
N PHE A 430 -31.37 19.99 -1.94
CA PHE A 430 -31.32 21.31 -1.32
C PHE A 430 -29.89 21.88 -1.24
N GLU A 431 -28.90 21.05 -0.92
CA GLU A 431 -27.49 21.45 -0.91
C GLU A 431 -27.03 21.90 -2.31
N GLN A 432 -27.33 21.10 -3.33
CA GLN A 432 -26.99 21.42 -4.73
C GLN A 432 -27.59 22.75 -5.18
N ASP A 433 -28.87 22.99 -4.85
CA ASP A 433 -29.55 24.25 -5.16
C ASP A 433 -28.87 25.44 -4.47
N THR A 434 -28.40 25.28 -3.23
CA THR A 434 -27.70 26.35 -2.51
C THR A 434 -26.32 26.66 -3.06
N LEU A 435 -25.58 25.64 -3.51
CA LEU A 435 -24.26 25.84 -4.14
C LEU A 435 -24.39 26.54 -5.49
N GLN A 436 -25.36 26.13 -6.30
CA GLN A 436 -25.64 26.77 -7.57
C GLN A 436 -25.98 28.25 -7.38
N HIS A 437 -26.78 28.55 -6.35
CA HIS A 437 -27.11 29.92 -5.99
C HIS A 437 -25.88 30.78 -5.67
N LEU A 438 -24.99 30.27 -4.81
CA LEU A 438 -23.78 30.98 -4.39
C LEU A 438 -22.89 31.32 -5.58
N LYS A 439 -22.75 30.39 -6.52
CA LYS A 439 -21.92 30.57 -7.72
C LYS A 439 -22.46 31.69 -8.62
N ASN A 440 -23.75 31.66 -8.95
CA ASN A 440 -24.39 32.69 -9.78
C ASN A 440 -24.25 34.09 -9.14
N ARG A 441 -24.36 34.17 -7.81
CA ARG A 441 -24.18 35.43 -7.07
C ARG A 441 -22.75 35.98 -7.18
N ALA A 442 -21.75 35.09 -7.12
CA ALA A 442 -20.36 35.49 -7.25
C ALA A 442 -20.07 36.04 -8.65
N ASP A 443 -20.55 35.37 -9.69
CA ASP A 443 -20.35 35.78 -11.08
C ASP A 443 -20.97 37.16 -11.36
N ALA A 444 -22.19 37.41 -10.87
CA ALA A 444 -22.84 38.71 -11.01
C ALA A 444 -22.09 39.86 -10.29
N TYR A 445 -21.49 39.58 -9.13
CA TYR A 445 -20.68 40.56 -8.40
C TYR A 445 -19.43 40.97 -9.20
N VAL A 446 -18.76 39.99 -9.81
CA VAL A 446 -17.59 40.23 -10.66
C VAL A 446 -17.96 41.08 -11.87
N LEU A 447 -19.07 40.76 -12.54
CA LEU A 447 -19.53 41.51 -13.71
C LEU A 447 -19.81 42.97 -13.37
N LEU A 448 -20.54 43.24 -12.28
CA LEU A 448 -20.82 44.59 -11.80
C LEU A 448 -19.53 45.37 -11.55
N ARG A 449 -18.57 44.76 -10.84
CA ARG A 449 -17.28 45.39 -10.54
C ARG A 449 -16.56 45.83 -11.81
N VAL A 450 -16.48 44.94 -12.80
CA VAL A 450 -15.81 45.23 -14.08
C VAL A 450 -16.56 46.32 -14.86
N SER A 451 -17.89 46.30 -14.90
CA SER A 451 -18.67 47.31 -15.62
C SER A 451 -18.55 48.71 -15.01
N ILE A 452 -18.54 48.81 -13.68
CA ILE A 452 -18.43 50.10 -12.98
C ILE A 452 -17.01 50.64 -13.13
N TRP A 453 -15.99 49.75 -13.08
CA TRP A 453 -14.62 50.13 -13.39
C TRP A 453 -14.47 50.67 -14.82
N ASN A 454 -15.12 50.03 -15.79
CA ASN A 454 -15.14 50.53 -17.17
C ASN A 454 -15.76 51.93 -17.29
N LEU A 455 -16.84 52.22 -16.54
CA LEU A 455 -17.42 53.56 -16.49
C LEU A 455 -16.46 54.58 -15.87
N LEU A 456 -15.76 54.21 -14.80
CA LEU A 456 -14.74 55.07 -14.20
C LEU A 456 -13.66 55.44 -15.22
N GLU A 457 -13.26 54.46 -16.02
CA GLU A 457 -12.24 54.62 -17.04
C GLU A 457 -12.68 55.54 -18.18
N ILE A 458 -13.92 55.42 -18.65
CA ILE A 458 -14.50 56.37 -19.62
C ILE A 458 -14.51 57.79 -19.04
N LEU A 459 -14.78 57.93 -17.74
CA LEU A 459 -14.84 59.21 -17.04
C LEU A 459 -13.46 59.69 -16.52
N ARG A 460 -12.35 59.09 -16.97
CA ARG A 460 -10.99 59.33 -16.42
C ARG A 460 -10.64 60.82 -16.35
N HIS A 461 -10.99 61.59 -17.40
CA HIS A 461 -10.60 63.00 -17.53
C HIS A 461 -11.49 64.01 -16.79
N ILE A 462 -12.62 63.58 -16.21
CA ILE A 462 -13.57 64.47 -15.53
C ILE A 462 -13.13 64.69 -14.07
N ASP A 463 -13.10 65.96 -13.62
CA ASP A 463 -12.66 66.35 -12.26
C ASP A 463 -11.25 65.90 -11.89
N ARG A 464 -10.34 65.81 -12.88
CA ARG A 464 -8.94 65.47 -12.62
C ARG A 464 -8.24 66.69 -12.04
N GLN A 465 -7.81 66.62 -10.79
CA GLN A 465 -6.76 67.51 -10.30
C GLN A 465 -5.49 67.21 -11.11
N PRO A 466 -4.77 68.21 -11.64
CA PRO A 466 -3.44 67.97 -12.18
C PRO A 466 -2.62 67.37 -11.03
N LYS A 467 -2.41 66.05 -11.07
CA LYS A 467 -1.45 65.40 -10.19
C LYS A 467 -0.11 65.92 -10.67
N LEU A 468 0.37 67.01 -10.09
CA LEU A 468 1.78 67.32 -10.04
C LEU A 468 2.40 66.12 -9.33
N LEU A 469 2.80 65.10 -10.10
CA LEU A 469 3.71 64.09 -9.59
C LEU A 469 4.99 64.87 -9.31
N ARG A 470 5.10 65.39 -8.09
CA ARG A 470 6.33 65.98 -7.60
C ARG A 470 7.28 64.81 -7.50
N ALA A 471 8.02 64.54 -8.58
CA ALA A 471 9.01 63.50 -8.58
C ALA A 471 10.04 63.92 -7.52
N GLN A 472 10.10 63.18 -6.42
CA GLN A 472 11.21 63.32 -5.50
C GLN A 472 12.43 62.78 -6.22
N TYR A 473 13.15 63.67 -6.89
CA TYR A 473 14.41 63.31 -7.54
C TYR A 473 15.40 62.89 -6.44
N PRO A 474 15.96 61.67 -6.51
CA PRO A 474 16.83 61.15 -5.46
C PRO A 474 18.14 61.95 -5.31
N ASN A 475 18.51 62.79 -6.29
CA ASN A 475 19.74 63.59 -6.24
C ASN A 475 19.56 64.97 -6.88
N SER A 476 20.33 65.97 -6.41
CA SER A 476 20.24 67.37 -6.87
C SER A 476 20.62 67.56 -8.34
N TYR A 477 21.49 66.71 -8.88
CA TYR A 477 21.85 66.72 -10.31
C TYR A 477 20.67 66.41 -11.23
N LEU A 478 19.63 65.71 -10.76
CA LEU A 478 18.41 65.45 -11.54
C LEU A 478 17.40 66.62 -11.46
N LYS A 479 17.66 67.65 -10.63
CA LYS A 479 16.90 68.91 -10.60
C LYS A 479 17.39 69.94 -11.64
N LEU A 480 18.09 69.50 -12.69
CA LEU A 480 18.47 70.37 -13.80
C LEU A 480 17.22 71.00 -14.44
N PRO A 481 17.19 72.32 -14.71
CA PRO A 481 16.00 73.01 -15.20
C PRO A 481 15.47 72.45 -16.53
N LEU A 482 16.34 71.83 -17.34
CA LEU A 482 16.00 71.18 -18.61
C LEU A 482 15.36 69.79 -18.47
N LEU A 483 15.53 69.11 -17.31
CA LEU A 483 14.98 67.78 -17.01
C LEU A 483 13.74 67.85 -16.10
N LYS A 484 13.11 69.02 -16.01
CA LYS A 484 11.82 69.18 -15.31
C LYS A 484 10.71 68.53 -16.14
N PHE A 485 10.53 67.22 -16.03
CA PHE A 485 9.31 66.54 -16.48
C PHE A 485 8.03 67.13 -15.85
N GLU A 486 8.17 67.92 -14.77
CA GLU A 486 7.09 68.71 -14.16
C GLU A 486 6.55 69.83 -15.06
N MET A 487 7.30 70.27 -16.09
CA MET A 487 6.80 71.26 -17.07
C MET A 487 6.01 70.63 -18.22
N LEU A 488 6.05 69.31 -18.36
CA LEU A 488 5.30 68.57 -19.36
C LEU A 488 3.88 68.33 -18.82
N ASN A 489 3.02 69.35 -18.89
CA ASN A 489 1.58 69.23 -18.63
C ASN A 489 0.90 68.39 -19.73
N MET A 490 1.32 67.13 -19.89
CA MET A 490 0.69 66.20 -20.83
C MET A 490 -0.73 65.91 -20.32
N ARG A 491 -1.75 66.32 -21.09
CA ARG A 491 -3.16 66.03 -20.77
C ARG A 491 -3.48 64.52 -20.80
N ALA A 492 -2.63 63.70 -21.41
CA ALA A 492 -2.71 62.24 -21.41
C ALA A 492 -2.37 61.63 -20.02
N ALA A 493 -3.22 60.74 -19.52
CA ALA A 493 -3.11 60.14 -18.19
C ALA A 493 -3.07 58.61 -18.27
N ALA A 494 -2.19 57.97 -17.51
CA ALA A 494 -2.20 56.52 -17.33
C ALA A 494 -3.48 56.03 -16.60
N PRO A 495 -3.91 54.77 -16.80
CA PRO A 495 -4.99 54.15 -16.03
C PRO A 495 -4.74 54.23 -14.52
N GLU A 496 -5.77 54.45 -13.71
CA GLU A 496 -5.66 54.32 -12.25
C GLU A 496 -5.55 52.84 -11.85
N ILE A 497 -4.98 52.56 -10.66
CA ILE A 497 -4.86 51.19 -10.12
C ILE A 497 -6.26 50.63 -9.90
N PHE A 498 -6.51 49.39 -10.34
CA PHE A 498 -7.80 48.72 -10.22
C PHE A 498 -8.27 48.66 -8.75
N GLU A 499 -9.32 49.43 -8.42
CA GLU A 499 -9.92 49.44 -7.09
C GLU A 499 -10.85 48.21 -6.94
N GLU A 500 -10.70 47.45 -5.86
CA GLU A 500 -11.50 46.23 -5.67
C GLU A 500 -12.88 46.50 -5.05
N ASN A 501 -13.02 47.60 -4.31
CA ASN A 501 -14.24 47.91 -3.58
C ASN A 501 -15.27 48.64 -4.47
N ILE A 502 -16.36 47.94 -4.81
CA ILE A 502 -17.42 48.46 -5.69
C ILE A 502 -18.01 49.78 -5.19
N ASP A 503 -18.18 49.95 -3.87
CA ASP A 503 -18.78 51.16 -3.31
C ASP A 503 -17.91 52.40 -3.56
N ASN A 504 -16.59 52.23 -3.45
CA ASN A 504 -15.62 53.28 -3.74
C ASN A 504 -15.66 53.67 -5.22
N ILE A 505 -15.61 52.67 -6.12
CA ILE A 505 -15.67 52.91 -7.58
C ILE A 505 -16.99 53.62 -7.94
N MET A 506 -18.11 53.15 -7.39
CA MET A 506 -19.44 53.73 -7.61
C MET A 506 -19.51 55.19 -7.12
N HIS A 507 -18.95 55.49 -5.96
CA HIS A 507 -18.91 56.85 -5.43
C HIS A 507 -18.10 57.78 -6.34
N MET A 508 -16.94 57.33 -6.84
CA MET A 508 -16.13 58.08 -7.78
C MET A 508 -16.85 58.33 -9.12
N VAL A 509 -17.49 57.31 -9.67
CA VAL A 509 -18.31 57.43 -10.89
C VAL A 509 -19.44 58.43 -10.69
N LYS A 510 -20.21 58.33 -9.59
CA LYS A 510 -21.29 59.28 -9.27
C LYS A 510 -20.78 60.72 -9.18
N ARG A 511 -19.66 60.94 -8.49
CA ARG A 511 -19.06 62.27 -8.35
C ARG A 511 -18.64 62.84 -9.72
N LYS A 512 -18.01 62.03 -10.57
CA LYS A 512 -17.58 62.43 -11.92
C LYS A 512 -18.78 62.75 -12.81
N ILE A 513 -19.80 61.89 -12.84
CA ILE A 513 -21.04 62.12 -13.60
C ILE A 513 -21.76 63.37 -13.10
N TYR A 514 -21.91 63.55 -11.78
CA TYR A 514 -22.56 64.73 -11.22
C TYR A 514 -21.88 66.03 -11.67
N LYS A 515 -20.54 66.04 -11.71
CA LYS A 515 -19.78 67.20 -12.22
C LYS A 515 -19.94 67.40 -13.73
N LEU A 516 -19.93 66.33 -14.51
CA LEU A 516 -20.22 66.39 -15.95
C LEU A 516 -21.62 66.96 -16.21
N MET A 517 -22.64 66.47 -15.50
CA MET A 517 -24.02 66.93 -15.61
C MET A 517 -24.16 68.41 -15.23
N LYS A 518 -23.49 68.85 -14.15
CA LYS A 518 -23.50 70.25 -13.74
C LYS A 518 -22.86 71.17 -14.79
N ALA A 519 -21.83 70.71 -15.51
CA ALA A 519 -21.22 71.47 -16.59
C ALA A 519 -22.16 71.60 -17.80
N TYR A 520 -22.95 70.57 -18.12
CA TYR A 520 -23.94 70.60 -19.21
C TYR A 520 -25.21 71.39 -18.87
N ALA A 521 -25.57 71.53 -17.59
CA ALA A 521 -26.74 72.32 -17.17
C ALA A 521 -26.60 73.83 -17.43
N VAL A 522 -25.37 74.31 -17.68
CA VAL A 522 -25.15 75.66 -18.18
C VAL A 522 -25.40 75.60 -19.69
N GLU A 523 -26.44 76.28 -20.18
CA GLU A 523 -26.67 76.45 -21.62
C GLU A 523 -25.44 77.11 -22.26
N LEU A 524 -24.56 76.28 -22.78
CA LEU A 524 -23.37 76.70 -23.52
C LEU A 524 -23.85 77.22 -24.87
N LYS A 525 -23.88 78.54 -25.02
CA LYS A 525 -24.12 79.17 -26.32
C LYS A 525 -23.16 78.54 -27.35
N PRO A 526 -23.60 78.27 -28.60
CA PRO A 526 -22.74 77.64 -29.61
C PRO A 526 -21.44 78.42 -29.86
N ALA A 527 -21.44 79.74 -29.65
CA ALA A 527 -20.25 80.58 -29.68
C ALA A 527 -19.23 80.24 -28.58
N THR A 528 -19.68 79.96 -27.35
CA THR A 528 -18.81 79.53 -26.25
C THR A 528 -18.24 78.14 -26.50
N ILE A 529 -19.01 77.24 -27.13
CA ILE A 529 -18.51 75.90 -27.51
C ILE A 529 -17.40 76.02 -28.55
N LYS A 530 -17.63 76.77 -29.63
CA LYS A 530 -16.59 77.01 -30.66
C LYS A 530 -15.34 77.63 -30.05
N ARG A 531 -15.51 78.66 -29.21
CA ARG A 531 -14.41 79.28 -28.47
C ARG A 531 -13.66 78.27 -27.60
N ASN A 532 -14.36 77.44 -26.82
CA ASN A 532 -13.72 76.44 -25.96
C ASN A 532 -13.00 75.35 -26.77
N VAL A 533 -13.52 75.00 -27.95
CA VAL A 533 -12.87 74.05 -28.88
C VAL A 533 -11.62 74.69 -29.47
N GLU A 534 -11.70 75.93 -29.93
CA GLU A 534 -10.56 76.70 -30.44
C GLU A 534 -9.51 76.92 -29.35
N GLU A 535 -9.92 77.25 -28.13
CA GLU A 535 -9.05 77.43 -26.96
C GLU A 535 -8.42 76.10 -26.55
N TYR A 536 -9.17 74.99 -26.50
CA TYR A 536 -8.62 73.66 -26.28
C TYR A 536 -7.64 73.25 -27.38
N HIS A 537 -7.95 73.54 -28.65
CA HIS A 537 -7.11 73.19 -29.79
C HIS A 537 -5.84 74.04 -29.84
N ALA A 538 -5.95 75.35 -29.59
CA ALA A 538 -4.83 76.27 -29.46
C ALA A 538 -3.95 75.88 -28.26
N ASP A 539 -4.53 75.54 -27.11
CA ASP A 539 -3.79 75.01 -25.95
C ASP A 539 -3.11 73.69 -26.26
N PHE A 540 -3.79 72.79 -26.98
CA PHE A 540 -3.24 71.49 -27.37
C PHE A 540 -2.09 71.67 -28.36
N LEU A 541 -2.23 72.55 -29.35
CA LEU A 541 -1.16 72.91 -30.28
C LEU A 541 -0.02 73.64 -29.55
N ALA A 542 -0.30 74.55 -28.62
CA ALA A 542 0.73 75.17 -27.78
C ALA A 542 1.48 74.15 -26.91
N SER A 543 0.81 73.07 -26.48
CA SER A 543 1.47 71.95 -25.81
C SER A 543 2.32 71.08 -26.77
N LEU A 544 2.09 71.19 -28.09
CA LEU A 544 2.85 70.53 -29.15
C LEU A 544 4.01 71.40 -29.69
N ASP A 545 3.80 72.71 -29.87
CA ASP A 545 4.79 73.69 -30.39
C ASP A 545 5.85 74.08 -29.35
N MET A 546 5.84 73.46 -28.16
CA MET A 546 6.94 73.52 -27.17
C MET A 546 8.21 72.78 -27.62
N TYR A 547 8.22 72.17 -28.81
CA TYR A 547 9.44 71.72 -29.47
C TYR A 547 10.05 72.90 -30.24
N GLU A 548 10.84 73.74 -29.56
CA GLU A 548 11.85 74.53 -30.27
C GLU A 548 12.74 73.57 -31.08
N PRO A 549 13.02 73.86 -32.36
CA PRO A 549 13.87 73.02 -33.17
C PRO A 549 15.26 73.04 -32.54
N VAL A 550 15.66 71.93 -31.92
CA VAL A 550 17.04 71.73 -31.49
C VAL A 550 17.88 71.67 -32.76
N ASP A 551 18.46 72.83 -33.08
CA ASP A 551 19.59 72.95 -33.97
C ASP A 551 20.71 72.02 -33.53
N ASN A 552 21.38 71.50 -34.55
CA ASN A 552 22.72 70.95 -34.56
C ASN A 552 22.90 69.50 -34.09
N GLU A 553 23.17 68.68 -35.11
CA GLU A 553 24.45 68.01 -35.25
C GLU A 553 25.02 67.41 -33.97
N GLU A 554 24.59 66.19 -33.65
CA GLU A 554 25.51 65.19 -33.12
C GLU A 554 25.05 63.82 -33.61
N GLN A 555 25.50 63.56 -34.83
CA GLN A 555 25.63 62.23 -35.39
C GLN A 555 26.50 61.35 -34.48
N ALA A 556 26.15 60.07 -34.51
CA ALA A 556 27.06 58.92 -34.39
C ALA A 556 27.28 58.31 -32.99
N PRO A 557 27.55 56.99 -32.93
CA PRO A 557 26.92 55.96 -33.76
C PRO A 557 26.44 54.75 -32.95
N THR A 558 25.39 54.14 -33.48
CA THR A 558 25.16 52.70 -33.47
C THR A 558 26.47 51.94 -33.69
N ALA A 559 26.92 51.21 -32.66
CA ALA A 559 27.82 50.09 -32.83
C ALA A 559 27.21 48.86 -32.13
N PRO A 560 27.29 47.67 -32.75
CA PRO A 560 26.52 46.50 -32.38
C PRO A 560 27.32 45.55 -31.48
N GLU A 561 26.57 44.63 -30.87
CA GLU A 561 26.97 43.24 -30.55
C GLU A 561 28.39 43.02 -30.01
N ASP A 562 28.48 42.81 -28.70
CA ASP A 562 29.14 41.61 -28.16
C ASP A 562 28.65 41.34 -26.74
N ASP A 563 27.71 40.41 -26.69
CA ASP A 563 27.76 39.17 -25.93
C ASP A 563 28.10 39.17 -24.41
N ILE A 564 27.30 38.36 -23.71
CA ILE A 564 27.67 37.60 -22.50
C ILE A 564 27.61 38.33 -21.14
N LEU A 565 26.63 37.87 -20.34
CA LEU A 565 26.55 37.87 -18.87
C LEU A 565 25.99 39.12 -18.17
N GLN A 566 24.67 39.13 -17.93
CA GLN A 566 24.09 39.16 -16.57
C GLN A 566 22.55 39.14 -16.60
N GLU A 567 21.93 38.06 -17.08
CA GLU A 567 20.51 37.76 -16.82
C GLU A 567 20.23 37.35 -15.36
N ASN A 568 21.19 37.54 -14.44
CA ASN A 568 21.01 37.35 -12.99
C ASN A 568 20.35 38.55 -12.27
N LYS A 569 19.65 39.43 -12.98
CA LYS A 569 18.81 40.48 -12.36
C LYS A 569 17.32 40.33 -12.67
N THR A 570 16.86 39.13 -13.00
CA THR A 570 15.42 38.82 -12.98
C THR A 570 14.94 38.70 -11.53
N MET A 571 14.34 39.80 -11.07
CA MET A 571 13.31 39.85 -10.01
C MET A 571 13.76 39.46 -8.59
N ALA A 572 14.55 40.34 -7.96
CA ALA A 572 15.00 40.24 -6.57
C ALA A 572 13.90 40.13 -5.49
N ASN A 573 12.61 40.18 -5.86
CA ASN A 573 11.48 40.10 -4.90
C ASN A 573 10.65 38.82 -4.97
N VAL A 574 11.03 37.81 -5.77
CA VAL A 574 10.33 36.52 -5.76
C VAL A 574 11.12 35.50 -4.92
N PRO A 575 10.63 35.09 -3.73
CA PRO A 575 11.38 34.19 -2.89
C PRO A 575 11.53 32.81 -3.54
N ASN A 576 12.76 32.29 -3.61
CA ASN A 576 12.99 30.91 -4.05
C ASN A 576 12.34 29.94 -3.04
N ARG A 577 11.98 28.72 -3.46
CA ARG A 577 11.42 27.64 -2.64
C ARG A 577 12.12 27.46 -1.28
N LYS A 578 13.45 27.65 -1.21
CA LYS A 578 14.21 27.57 0.05
C LYS A 578 13.86 28.73 1.01
N GLN A 579 13.68 29.94 0.50
CA GLN A 579 13.23 31.11 1.27
C GLN A 579 11.76 30.99 1.66
N ILE A 580 10.88 30.47 0.79
CA ILE A 580 9.47 30.19 1.12
C ILE A 580 9.38 29.20 2.29
N LYS A 581 10.18 28.13 2.27
CA LYS A 581 10.23 27.16 3.37
C LYS A 581 10.74 27.78 4.67
N ALA A 582 11.77 28.62 4.60
CA ALA A 582 12.30 29.31 5.78
C ALA A 582 11.29 30.31 6.37
N GLN A 583 10.60 31.10 5.52
CA GLN A 583 9.54 32.00 5.95
C GLN A 583 8.36 31.23 6.55
N SER A 584 7.94 30.12 5.93
CA SER A 584 6.87 29.28 6.47
C SER A 584 7.24 28.67 7.82
N ALA A 585 8.47 28.19 7.99
CA ALA A 585 8.95 27.65 9.27
C ALA A 585 8.97 28.72 10.38
N LYS A 586 9.44 29.94 10.06
CA LYS A 586 9.42 31.08 10.99
C LYS A 586 8.00 31.44 11.43
N LEU A 587 7.05 31.45 10.49
CA LEU A 587 5.64 31.75 10.77
C LEU A 587 5.01 30.70 11.70
N VAL A 588 5.36 29.42 11.52
CA VAL A 588 4.92 28.32 12.40
C VAL A 588 5.52 28.46 13.80
N GLU A 589 6.81 28.82 13.92
CA GLU A 589 7.45 29.05 15.23
C GLU A 589 6.87 30.27 15.96
N GLU A 590 6.55 31.36 15.25
CA GLU A 590 5.91 32.54 15.83
C GLU A 590 4.47 32.26 16.28
N LEU A 591 3.73 31.45 15.54
CA LEU A 591 2.39 30.99 15.95
C LEU A 591 2.48 30.09 17.18
N ALA A 592 3.43 29.14 17.21
CA ALA A 592 3.63 28.27 18.37
C ALA A 592 3.99 29.07 19.64
N LYS A 593 4.84 30.10 19.53
CA LYS A 593 5.17 30.99 20.67
C LYS A 593 4.01 31.86 21.12
N ARG A 594 3.06 32.17 20.23
CA ARG A 594 1.84 32.91 20.58
C ARG A 594 0.82 32.05 21.31
N ASP A 595 0.81 30.75 21.05
CA ASP A 595 -0.08 29.80 21.75
C ASP A 595 0.46 29.40 23.14
N GLU A 596 1.76 29.65 23.41
CA GLU A 596 2.40 29.42 24.71
C GLU A 596 2.34 30.65 25.67
N MET A 597 1.91 31.81 25.19
CA MET A 597 1.64 33.02 26.00
C MET A 597 0.15 33.23 26.18
#